data_AF-A0A3D2R0Y4-F1
#
_entry.id   AF-A0A3D2R0Y4-F1
#
_cell.length_a   1.000
_cell.length_b   1.000
_cell.length_c   1.000
_cell.angle_alpha   90.00
_cell.angle_beta   90.00
_cell.angle_gamma   90.00
#
_symmetry.space_group_name_H-M   'P 1'
#
loop_
_entity.id
_entity.type
_entity.pdbx_description
1 polymer ?
#
loop_
_entity_poly.entity_id
_entity_poly.type
_entity_poly.pdbx_seq_one_letter_code
_entity_poly.pdbx_strand_id
1 'polypeptide(L)'
;MMILSSAEIASSPVIVQPGQPGSASKIIDAQTAINIADTSYTLDDVHFLQQMIPHHEQAILLSTLAPDRTNSESILDLAKRIESSQHDE
;
A
#
# COMPACT_ATOMS: atom_id res chain seq x y z
N MET A 1 18.94 60.59 -2.65
CA MET A 1 18.17 59.94 -1.58
C MET A 1 17.79 58.55 -2.09
N MET A 2 18.48 57.53 -1.58
CA MET A 2 18.28 56.12 -1.95
C MET A 2 16.89 55.67 -1.53
N ILE A 3 16.16 55.03 -2.46
CA ILE A 3 15.02 54.18 -2.14
C ILE A 3 15.43 52.78 -2.57
N LEU A 4 15.82 51.98 -1.57
CA LEU A 4 16.20 50.59 -1.72
C LEU A 4 14.96 49.80 -2.15
N SER A 5 15.06 49.11 -3.29
CA SER A 5 14.08 48.13 -3.72
C SER A 5 14.12 46.97 -2.72
N SER A 6 13.02 46.75 -2.00
CA SER A 6 12.82 45.55 -1.20
C SER A 6 12.73 44.36 -2.16
N ALA A 7 13.83 43.64 -2.31
CA ALA A 7 13.78 42.29 -2.86
C ALA A 7 13.00 41.44 -1.84
N GLU A 8 11.75 41.11 -2.16
CA GLU A 8 11.06 40.02 -1.51
C GLU A 8 11.88 38.76 -1.76
N ILE A 9 12.63 38.33 -0.74
CA ILE A 9 13.23 36.99 -0.73
C ILE A 9 12.05 36.04 -0.60
N ALA A 10 11.56 35.52 -1.73
CA ALA A 10 10.65 34.39 -1.72
C ALA A 10 11.41 33.20 -1.12
N SER A 11 11.29 33.02 0.20
CA SER A 11 11.81 31.85 0.88
C SER A 11 11.00 30.66 0.40
N SER A 12 11.61 29.75 -0.36
CA SER A 12 11.00 28.48 -0.72
C SER A 12 10.41 27.81 0.52
N PRO A 13 9.22 27.18 0.42
CA PRO A 13 8.59 26.54 1.57
C PRO A 13 9.52 25.47 2.14
N VAL A 14 9.69 25.46 3.47
CA VAL A 14 10.44 24.43 4.18
C VAL A 14 9.59 23.17 4.22
N ILE A 15 10.06 22.10 3.58
CA ILE A 15 9.37 20.81 3.57
C ILE A 15 9.96 19.92 4.66
N VAL A 16 9.09 19.42 5.54
CA VAL A 16 9.48 18.56 6.67
C VAL A 16 8.88 17.19 6.47
N GLN A 17 9.73 16.15 6.44
CA GLN A 17 9.32 14.75 6.50
C GLN A 17 9.26 14.32 7.97
N PRO A 18 8.08 13.94 8.50
CA PRO A 18 7.98 13.35 9.82
C PRO A 18 8.82 12.07 9.94
N GLY A 19 9.48 11.87 11.08
CA GLY A 19 10.14 10.61 11.39
C GLY A 19 9.14 9.49 11.70
N GLN A 20 9.63 8.26 11.80
CA GLN A 20 8.87 7.17 12.42
C GLN A 20 8.47 7.53 13.86
N PRO A 21 7.46 6.89 14.46
CA PRO A 21 7.14 7.08 15.88
C PRO A 21 8.38 6.95 16.77
N GLY A 22 8.68 7.99 17.55
CA GLY A 22 9.88 8.05 18.41
C GLY A 22 11.16 8.57 17.74
N SER A 23 11.14 8.87 16.44
CA SER A 23 12.28 9.44 15.70
C SER A 23 12.06 10.91 15.35
N ALA A 24 13.16 11.68 15.23
CA ALA A 24 13.11 13.09 14.85
C ALA A 24 12.76 13.29 13.36
N SER A 25 12.09 14.41 13.06
CA SER A 25 11.76 14.83 11.69
C SER A 25 12.99 15.29 10.90
N LYS A 26 12.92 15.21 9.58
CA LYS A 26 13.97 15.64 8.64
C LYS A 26 13.46 16.76 7.74
N ILE A 27 14.32 17.73 7.42
CA ILE A 27 14.04 18.73 6.38
C ILE A 27 14.50 18.14 5.05
N ILE A 28 13.65 18.19 4.04
CA ILE A 28 13.91 17.66 2.70
C ILE A 28 13.70 18.75 1.64
N ASP A 29 14.34 18.60 0.48
CA ASP A 29 14.12 19.48 -0.67
C ASP A 29 12.85 19.09 -1.47
N ALA A 30 12.45 19.97 -2.39
CA ALA A 30 11.25 19.78 -3.21
C ALA A 30 11.30 18.55 -4.11
N GLN A 31 12.47 18.20 -4.67
CA GLN A 31 12.59 17.03 -5.54
C GLN A 31 12.45 15.75 -4.73
N THR A 32 13.08 15.69 -3.56
CA THR A 32 12.94 14.58 -2.61
C THR A 32 11.48 14.43 -2.15
N ALA A 33 10.79 15.54 -1.88
CA ALA A 33 9.38 15.53 -1.49
C ALA A 33 8.47 14.99 -2.61
N ILE A 34 8.71 15.39 -3.86
CA ILE A 34 7.98 14.87 -5.03
C ILE A 34 8.21 13.36 -5.18
N ASN A 35 9.46 12.89 -5.04
CA ASN A 35 9.76 11.47 -5.14
C ASN A 35 9.11 10.64 -4.03
N ILE A 36 8.98 11.19 -2.81
CA ILE A 36 8.29 10.52 -1.69
C ILE A 36 6.76 10.52 -1.89
N ALA A 37 6.23 11.60 -2.47
CA ALA A 37 4.81 11.72 -2.78
C ALA A 37 4.40 10.93 -4.03
N ASP A 38 5.34 10.28 -4.72
CA ASP A 38 5.04 9.39 -5.83
C ASP A 38 4.21 8.21 -5.32
N THR A 39 2.96 8.14 -5.78
CA THR A 39 2.00 7.08 -5.43
C THR A 39 2.11 5.87 -6.35
N SER A 40 3.19 5.75 -7.10
CA SER A 40 3.50 4.55 -7.89
C SER A 40 3.67 3.33 -6.98
N TYR A 41 3.49 2.14 -7.56
CA TYR A 41 3.71 0.90 -6.83
C TYR A 41 5.19 0.72 -6.47
N THR A 42 5.45 0.04 -5.37
CA THR A 42 6.78 -0.39 -4.94
C THR A 42 7.09 -1.79 -5.48
N LEU A 43 8.37 -2.20 -5.46
CA LEU A 43 8.73 -3.58 -5.77
C LEU A 43 8.12 -4.58 -4.78
N ASP A 44 7.91 -4.17 -3.53
CA ASP A 44 7.28 -4.99 -2.51
C ASP A 44 5.79 -5.24 -2.81
N ASP A 45 5.09 -4.24 -3.36
CA ASP A 45 3.69 -4.41 -3.81
C ASP A 45 3.58 -5.44 -4.94
N VAL A 46 4.49 -5.36 -5.92
CA VAL A 46 4.55 -6.32 -7.02
C VAL A 46 4.83 -7.72 -6.50
N HIS A 47 5.82 -7.85 -5.62
CA HIS A 47 6.18 -9.15 -5.05
C HIS A 47 5.04 -9.73 -4.22
N PHE A 48 4.37 -8.91 -3.40
CA PHE A 48 3.20 -9.31 -2.63
C PHE A 48 2.10 -9.86 -3.54
N LEU A 49 1.69 -9.11 -4.57
CA LEU A 49 0.63 -9.53 -5.49
C LEU A 49 1.01 -10.79 -6.26
N GLN A 50 2.26 -10.89 -6.75
CA GLN A 50 2.74 -12.09 -7.44
C GLN A 50 2.68 -13.35 -6.56
N GLN A 51 2.91 -13.21 -5.25
CA GLN A 51 2.78 -14.33 -4.31
C GLN A 51 1.33 -14.59 -3.90
N MET A 52 0.46 -13.57 -3.90
CA MET A 52 -0.95 -13.74 -3.56
C MET A 52 -1.75 -14.48 -4.64
N ILE A 53 -1.38 -14.35 -5.92
CA ILE A 53 -2.01 -15.11 -7.01
C ILE A 53 -2.01 -16.64 -6.73
N PRO A 54 -0.85 -17.34 -6.62
CA PRO A 54 -0.84 -18.77 -6.38
C PRO A 54 -1.38 -19.14 -4.98
N HIS A 55 -1.30 -18.24 -4.01
CA HIS A 55 -1.89 -18.44 -2.69
C HIS A 55 -3.43 -18.46 -2.75
N HIS A 56 -4.06 -17.56 -3.51
CA HIS A 56 -5.51 -17.55 -3.75
C HIS A 56 -5.95 -18.76 -4.57
N GLU A 57 -5.20 -19.14 -5.61
CA GLU A 57 -5.46 -20.37 -6.38
C GLU A 57 -5.49 -21.60 -5.48
N GLN A 58 -4.54 -21.72 -4.54
CA GLN A 58 -4.53 -22.82 -3.57
C GLN A 58 -5.74 -22.76 -2.62
N ALA A 59 -6.12 -21.57 -2.14
CA ALA A 59 -7.27 -21.40 -1.26
C ALA A 59 -8.58 -21.83 -1.95
N ILE A 60 -8.74 -21.47 -3.22
CA ILE A 60 -9.87 -21.90 -4.07
C ILE A 60 -9.83 -23.42 -4.22
N LEU A 61 -8.67 -23.99 -4.62
CA LEU A 61 -8.51 -25.43 -4.78
C LEU A 61 -8.95 -26.18 -3.52
N LEU A 62 -8.50 -25.76 -2.33
CA LEU A 62 -8.89 -26.42 -1.09
C LEU A 62 -10.38 -26.26 -0.77
N SER A 63 -10.95 -25.10 -1.07
CA SER A 63 -12.38 -24.81 -0.85
C SER A 63 -13.27 -25.70 -1.72
N THR A 64 -12.90 -25.92 -2.99
CA THR A 64 -13.66 -26.80 -3.89
C THR A 64 -13.70 -28.26 -3.44
N LEU A 65 -12.75 -28.70 -2.61
CA LEU A 65 -12.71 -30.07 -2.06
C LEU A 65 -13.63 -30.27 -0.86
N ALA A 66 -14.15 -29.20 -0.25
CA ALA A 66 -14.93 -29.28 0.99
C ALA A 66 -16.25 -30.06 0.83
N PRO A 67 -17.09 -29.86 -0.22
CA PRO A 67 -18.36 -30.57 -0.39
C PRO A 67 -18.22 -32.09 -0.43
N ASP A 68 -17.09 -32.60 -0.94
CA ASP A 68 -16.82 -34.04 -1.04
C ASP A 68 -16.23 -34.64 0.24
N ARG A 69 -15.82 -33.82 1.21
CA ARG A 69 -15.02 -34.23 2.38
C ARG A 69 -15.66 -33.93 3.71
N THR A 70 -16.73 -33.15 3.75
CA THR A 70 -17.46 -32.86 4.98
C THR A 70 -18.93 -32.58 4.69
N ASN A 71 -19.77 -32.79 5.70
CA ASN A 71 -21.17 -32.37 5.74
C ASN A 71 -21.42 -31.27 6.79
N SER A 72 -20.35 -30.66 7.31
CA SER A 72 -20.47 -29.55 8.26
C SER A 72 -20.86 -28.27 7.52
N GLU A 73 -22.10 -27.82 7.71
CA GLU A 73 -22.63 -26.60 7.07
C GLU A 73 -21.73 -25.37 7.30
N SER A 74 -21.19 -25.19 8.51
CA SER A 74 -20.31 -24.05 8.80
C SER A 74 -19.00 -24.08 7.98
N ILE A 75 -18.49 -25.27 7.66
CA ILE A 75 -17.30 -25.41 6.81
C ILE A 75 -17.67 -25.20 5.34
N LEU A 76 -18.81 -25.71 4.90
CA LEU A 76 -19.29 -25.53 3.53
C LEU A 76 -19.56 -24.05 3.21
N ASP A 77 -20.17 -23.31 4.14
CA ASP A 77 -20.41 -21.88 3.98
C ASP A 77 -19.12 -21.07 3.97
N LEU A 78 -18.14 -21.46 4.80
CA LEU A 78 -16.81 -20.85 4.77
C LEU A 78 -16.12 -21.08 3.41
N ALA A 79 -16.15 -22.31 2.89
CA ALA A 79 -15.55 -22.65 1.61
C ALA A 79 -16.16 -21.83 0.45
N LYS A 80 -17.49 -21.69 0.40
CA LYS A 80 -18.17 -20.85 -0.61
C LYS A 80 -17.75 -19.39 -0.52
N ARG A 81 -17.60 -18.85 0.70
CA ARG A 81 -17.16 -17.46 0.90
C ARG A 81 -15.72 -17.26 0.43
N ILE A 82 -14.83 -18.21 0.71
CA ILE A 82 -13.44 -18.18 0.25
C ILE A 82 -13.41 -18.25 -1.28
N GLU A 83 -14.13 -19.18 -1.90
CA GLU A 83 -14.16 -19.30 -3.36
C GLU A 83 -14.62 -17.99 -4.03
N SER A 84 -15.74 -17.43 -3.58
CA SER A 84 -16.24 -16.16 -4.13
C SER A 84 -15.28 -15.00 -3.91
N SER A 85 -14.73 -14.84 -2.70
CA SER A 85 -13.87 -13.68 -2.41
C SER A 85 -12.53 -13.77 -3.12
N GLN A 86 -11.92 -14.96 -3.17
CA GLN A 86 -10.58 -15.12 -3.74
C GLN A 86 -10.58 -15.20 -5.27
N HIS A 87 -11.73 -15.46 -5.91
CA HIS A 87 -11.83 -15.44 -7.36
C HIS A 87 -11.97 -14.01 -7.92
N ASP A 88 -12.51 -13.09 -7.13
CA ASP A 88 -12.73 -11.70 -7.51
C ASP A 88 -11.48 -10.80 -7.33
N GLU A 89 -10.44 -11.31 -6.65
CA GLU A 89 -9.14 -10.65 -6.40
C GLU A 89 -8.07 -11.10 -7.39
#